data_AF-A0AAV4ACD7-F1
#
_entry.id   AF-A0AAV4ACD7-F1
#
_cell.length_a   1.000
_cell.length_b   1.000
_cell.length_c   1.000
_cell.angle_alpha   90.00
_cell.angle_beta   90.00
_cell.angle_gamma   90.00
#
_symmetry.space_group_name_H-M   'P 1'
#
loop_
_entity.id
_entity.type
_entity.pdbx_description
1 polymer ?
#
loop_
_entity_poly.entity_id
_entity_poly.type
_entity_poly.pdbx_seq_one_letter_code
_entity_poly.pdbx_strand_id
1 'polypeptide(L)'
;MPRPDKFEDNLESFTNYKERLDSYFVANAIDSDPKKAACLLSALGPKVYGTLRSLTAPALPSTKSYAELCTILTAHYCPKPLEIMERFKFHKRNQNSSESISEFCTAIKKLSEHCNFGETLKMAL
;
A
#
# COMPACT_ATOMS: atom_id res chain seq x y z
N MET A 1 20.87 -20.83 -5.15
CA MET A 1 20.73 -19.68 -4.23
C MET A 1 19.61 -19.95 -3.23
N PRO A 2 19.67 -19.36 -2.03
CA PRO A 2 18.55 -19.40 -1.08
C PRO A 2 17.33 -18.66 -1.66
N ARG A 3 16.15 -19.07 -1.24
CA ARG A 3 14.87 -18.43 -1.58
C ARG A 3 14.88 -16.97 -1.12
N PRO A 4 14.21 -16.03 -1.82
CA PRO A 4 14.00 -14.69 -1.30
C PRO A 4 13.28 -14.72 0.06
N ASP A 5 13.68 -13.83 0.97
CA ASP A 5 13.00 -13.69 2.26
C ASP A 5 11.52 -13.38 2.06
N LYS A 6 10.72 -13.72 3.06
CA LYS A 6 9.26 -13.54 2.96
C LYS A 6 8.88 -12.07 2.99
N PHE A 7 7.80 -11.72 2.30
CA PHE A 7 7.16 -10.42 2.53
C PHE A 7 6.36 -10.46 3.82
N GLU A 8 6.61 -9.46 4.68
CA GLU A 8 5.89 -9.23 5.93
C GLU A 8 5.45 -7.76 5.99
N ASP A 9 4.13 -7.55 6.12
CA ASP A 9 3.47 -6.24 5.97
C ASP A 9 3.83 -5.22 7.08
N ASN A 10 4.41 -5.71 8.17
CA ASN A 10 4.88 -4.91 9.31
C ASN A 10 6.39 -4.58 9.26
N LEU A 11 7.17 -5.22 8.37
CA LEU A 11 8.62 -5.03 8.30
C LEU A 11 9.06 -4.13 7.14
N GLU A 12 8.41 -4.25 5.99
CA GLU A 12 8.74 -3.46 4.80
C GLU A 12 7.51 -3.09 3.98
N SER A 13 7.62 -2.05 3.15
CA SER A 13 6.58 -1.75 2.16
C SER A 13 6.57 -2.79 1.05
N PHE A 14 5.41 -3.06 0.46
CA PHE A 14 5.33 -3.99 -0.67
C PHE A 14 6.15 -3.50 -1.88
N THR A 15 6.29 -2.19 -2.06
CA THR A 15 7.16 -1.61 -3.09
C THR A 15 8.63 -2.01 -2.89
N ASN A 16 9.16 -1.87 -1.67
CA ASN A 16 10.56 -2.23 -1.37
C ASN A 16 10.77 -3.74 -1.55
N TYR A 17 9.82 -4.54 -1.07
CA TYR A 17 9.83 -5.99 -1.25
C TYR A 17 9.88 -6.38 -2.73
N LYS A 18 9.04 -5.73 -3.55
CA LYS A 18 8.98 -5.96 -5.00
C LYS A 18 10.33 -5.67 -5.66
N GLU A 19 11.00 -4.56 -5.31
CA GLU A 19 12.32 -4.21 -5.86
C GLU A 19 13.39 -5.26 -5.50
N ARG A 20 13.39 -5.74 -4.25
CA ARG A 20 14.28 -6.81 -3.81
C ARG A 20 14.00 -8.12 -4.56
N LEU A 21 12.73 -8.46 -4.76
CA LEU A 21 12.31 -9.64 -5.49
C LEU A 21 12.65 -9.55 -6.99
N ASP A 22 12.48 -8.38 -7.60
CA ASP A 22 12.87 -8.11 -8.99
C ASP A 22 14.39 -8.27 -9.16
N SER A 23 15.18 -7.77 -8.21
CA SER A 23 16.63 -7.95 -8.19
C SER A 23 17.03 -9.42 -8.06
N TYR A 24 16.30 -10.19 -7.25
CA TYR A 24 16.49 -11.64 -7.15
C TYR A 24 16.22 -12.34 -8.49
N PHE A 25 15.19 -11.94 -9.24
CA PHE A 25 14.94 -12.52 -10.56
C PHE A 25 16.08 -12.28 -11.54
N VAL A 26 16.59 -11.05 -11.59
CA VAL A 26 17.73 -10.69 -12.45
C VAL A 26 18.96 -11.50 -12.06
N ALA A 27 19.31 -11.54 -10.77
CA ALA A 27 20.48 -12.27 -10.28
C ALA A 27 20.42 -13.79 -10.55
N ASN A 28 19.22 -14.35 -10.68
CA ASN A 28 18.99 -15.79 -10.88
C ASN A 28 18.51 -16.16 -12.29
N ALA A 29 18.54 -15.22 -13.24
CA ALA A 29 18.07 -15.42 -14.62
C ALA A 29 16.64 -16.02 -14.69
N ILE A 30 15.74 -15.50 -13.84
CA ILE A 30 14.34 -15.89 -13.81
C ILE A 30 13.56 -14.95 -14.72
N ASP A 31 13.43 -15.32 -16.00
CA ASP A 31 12.80 -14.45 -17.00
C ASP A 31 11.34 -14.82 -17.30
N SER A 32 10.96 -16.08 -17.04
CA SER A 32 9.62 -16.60 -17.30
C SER A 32 8.60 -16.06 -16.29
N ASP A 33 7.52 -15.45 -16.79
CA ASP A 33 6.44 -14.92 -15.95
C ASP A 33 5.83 -15.98 -14.99
N PRO A 34 5.50 -17.21 -15.43
CA PRO A 34 5.10 -18.29 -14.52
C PRO A 34 6.09 -18.57 -13.39
N LYS A 35 7.41 -18.50 -13.67
CA LYS A 35 8.44 -18.70 -12.64
C LYS A 35 8.48 -17.51 -11.66
N LYS A 36 8.35 -16.28 -12.14
CA LYS A 36 8.27 -15.07 -11.29
C LYS A 36 7.04 -15.11 -10.40
N ALA A 37 5.88 -15.42 -10.97
CA ALA A 37 4.61 -15.57 -10.23
C ALA A 37 4.71 -16.66 -9.17
N ALA A 38 5.19 -17.85 -9.53
CA ALA A 38 5.41 -18.94 -8.58
C ALA A 38 6.37 -18.53 -7.46
N CYS A 39 7.47 -17.86 -7.79
CA CYS A 39 8.45 -17.40 -6.80
C CYS A 39 7.83 -16.42 -5.80
N LEU A 40 7.11 -15.39 -6.30
CA LEU A 40 6.36 -14.44 -5.49
C LEU A 40 5.39 -15.16 -4.55
N LEU A 41 4.47 -15.97 -5.09
CA LEU A 41 3.44 -16.68 -4.31
C LEU A 41 4.05 -17.54 -3.21
N SER A 42 5.18 -18.15 -3.52
CA SER A 42 5.92 -18.97 -2.57
C SER A 42 6.50 -18.11 -1.44
N ALA A 43 7.02 -16.92 -1.76
CA ALA A 43 7.68 -16.04 -0.82
C ALA A 43 6.70 -15.19 0.01
N LEU A 44 5.38 -15.31 -0.20
CA LEU A 44 4.39 -14.71 0.68
C LEU A 44 4.25 -15.53 1.98
N GLY A 45 4.19 -14.84 3.12
CA GLY A 45 3.79 -15.47 4.38
C GLY A 45 2.32 -15.92 4.35
N PRO A 46 1.90 -16.86 5.22
CA PRO A 46 0.54 -17.41 5.21
C PRO A 46 -0.58 -16.36 5.26
N LYS A 47 -0.40 -15.31 6.09
CA LYS A 47 -1.34 -14.20 6.24
C LYS A 47 -1.52 -13.42 4.92
N VAL A 48 -0.41 -13.08 4.27
CA VAL A 48 -0.43 -12.32 3.02
C VAL A 48 -1.02 -13.17 1.89
N TYR A 49 -0.63 -14.44 1.80
CA TYR A 49 -1.19 -15.36 0.81
C TYR A 49 -2.70 -15.54 1.02
N GLY A 50 -3.18 -15.66 2.25
CA GLY A 50 -4.61 -15.70 2.57
C GLY A 50 -5.35 -14.45 2.11
N THR A 51 -4.77 -13.28 2.34
CA THR A 51 -5.33 -12.00 1.86
C THR A 51 -5.41 -11.96 0.33
N LEU A 52 -4.31 -12.30 -0.35
CA LEU A 52 -4.25 -12.39 -1.79
C LEU A 52 -5.29 -13.38 -2.34
N ARG A 53 -5.45 -14.55 -1.71
CA ARG A 53 -6.45 -15.55 -2.09
C ARG A 53 -7.88 -15.00 -2.04
N SER A 54 -8.20 -14.23 -1.01
CA SER A 54 -9.49 -13.54 -0.91
C SER A 54 -9.66 -12.48 -2.00
N LEU A 55 -8.61 -11.72 -2.31
CA LEU A 55 -8.63 -10.68 -3.34
C LEU A 55 -8.71 -11.22 -4.78
N THR A 56 -8.26 -12.46 -5.03
CA THR A 56 -8.30 -13.05 -6.38
C THR A 56 -9.53 -13.92 -6.63
N ALA A 57 -10.36 -14.17 -5.62
CA ALA A 57 -11.53 -15.03 -5.75
C ALA A 57 -12.50 -14.53 -6.84
N PRO A 58 -13.13 -15.44 -7.64
CA PRO A 58 -13.08 -16.90 -7.53
C PRO A 58 -11.84 -17.56 -8.17
N ALA A 59 -10.99 -16.80 -8.86
CA ALA A 59 -9.79 -17.33 -9.49
C ALA A 59 -8.68 -17.67 -8.47
N LEU A 60 -7.78 -18.59 -8.84
CA LEU A 60 -6.64 -18.92 -8.00
C LEU A 60 -5.54 -17.84 -8.18
N PRO A 61 -4.78 -17.48 -7.14
CA PRO A 61 -3.61 -16.63 -7.31
C PRO A 61 -2.61 -17.19 -8.32
N SER A 62 -2.48 -18.51 -8.40
CA SER A 62 -1.58 -19.21 -9.33
C SER A 62 -1.97 -19.12 -10.80
N THR A 63 -3.19 -18.67 -11.13
CA THR A 63 -3.62 -18.47 -12.52
C THR A 63 -3.38 -17.04 -13.02
N LYS A 64 -2.82 -16.16 -12.18
CA LYS A 64 -2.53 -14.76 -12.52
C LYS A 64 -1.06 -14.57 -12.88
N SER A 65 -0.80 -13.62 -13.77
CA SER A 65 0.56 -13.19 -14.10
C SER A 65 1.26 -12.52 -12.92
N TYR A 66 2.60 -12.44 -12.95
CA TYR A 66 3.36 -11.73 -11.92
C TYR A 66 2.93 -10.26 -11.81
N ALA A 67 2.70 -9.60 -12.95
CA ALA A 67 2.28 -8.20 -12.99
C ALA A 67 0.91 -7.97 -12.34
N GLU A 68 -0.07 -8.85 -12.59
CA GLU A 68 -1.38 -8.78 -11.93
C GLU A 68 -1.27 -8.97 -10.41
N LEU A 69 -0.46 -9.94 -9.98
CA LEU A 69 -0.24 -10.21 -8.56
C LEU A 69 0.40 -9.00 -7.86
N CYS A 70 1.43 -8.41 -8.45
CA CYS A 70 2.04 -7.17 -7.95
C CYS A 70 1.04 -6.02 -7.89
N THR A 71 0.17 -5.88 -8.89
CA THR A 71 -0.84 -4.82 -8.92
C THR A 71 -1.83 -4.96 -7.76
N ILE A 72 -2.34 -6.18 -7.53
CA ILE A 72 -3.29 -6.47 -6.45
C ILE A 72 -2.64 -6.22 -5.08
N LEU A 73 -1.42 -6.72 -4.87
CA LEU A 73 -0.70 -6.56 -3.61
C LEU A 73 -0.31 -5.10 -3.36
N THR A 74 0.09 -4.36 -4.39
CA THR A 74 0.38 -2.92 -4.30
C THR A 74 -0.88 -2.14 -3.92
N ALA A 75 -2.02 -2.42 -4.56
CA ALA A 75 -3.28 -1.75 -4.24
C ALA A 75 -3.74 -1.98 -2.80
N HIS A 76 -3.46 -3.17 -2.24
CA HIS A 76 -3.85 -3.52 -0.88
C HIS A 76 -2.88 -3.02 0.19
N TYR A 77 -1.57 -3.24 0.01
CA TYR A 77 -0.54 -2.95 1.02
C TYR A 77 0.13 -1.59 0.85
N CYS A 78 0.03 -0.99 -0.33
CA CYS A 78 0.50 0.36 -0.62
C CYS A 78 -0.65 1.17 -1.24
N PRO A 79 -1.81 1.26 -0.56
CA PRO A 79 -2.90 2.09 -1.05
C PRO A 79 -2.34 3.50 -1.23
N LYS A 80 -2.59 4.12 -2.40
CA LYS A 80 -2.15 5.49 -2.66
C LYS A 80 -2.52 6.34 -1.43
N PRO A 81 -1.54 6.82 -0.65
CA PRO A 81 -1.85 7.84 0.32
C PRO A 81 -2.26 9.07 -0.50
N LEU A 82 -3.28 9.82 -0.07
CA LEU A 82 -3.21 11.29 0.03
C LEU A 82 -4.56 12.04 -0.10
N GLU A 83 -5.67 11.47 -0.61
CA GLU A 83 -6.97 12.19 -0.54
C GLU A 83 -7.86 11.66 0.60
N ILE A 84 -8.23 10.38 0.55
CA ILE A 84 -9.15 9.79 1.52
C ILE A 84 -8.55 9.75 2.94
N MET A 85 -7.24 9.46 3.05
CA MET A 85 -6.55 9.45 4.34
C MET A 85 -6.39 10.86 4.92
N GLU A 86 -6.05 11.85 4.09
CA GLU A 86 -5.92 13.24 4.55
C GLU A 86 -7.28 13.83 4.91
N ARG A 87 -8.34 13.53 4.12
CA ARG A 87 -9.72 13.85 4.49
C ARG A 87 -10.13 13.18 5.79
N PHE A 88 -9.78 11.91 6.00
CA PHE A 88 -10.07 11.24 7.25
C PHE A 88 -9.33 11.88 8.44
N LYS A 89 -8.05 12.23 8.28
CA LYS A 89 -7.29 12.98 9.31
C LYS A 89 -7.89 14.35 9.58
N PHE A 90 -8.28 15.08 8.54
CA PHE A 90 -8.98 16.36 8.63
C PHE A 90 -10.31 16.21 9.40
N HIS A 91 -11.18 15.28 8.99
CA HIS A 91 -12.48 15.04 9.61
C HIS A 91 -12.39 14.46 11.03
N LYS A 92 -11.29 13.77 11.38
CA LYS A 92 -11.04 13.26 12.73
C LYS A 92 -10.32 14.24 13.64
N ARG A 93 -9.85 15.38 13.14
CA ARG A 93 -9.06 16.32 13.94
C ARG A 93 -10.00 17.11 14.86
N ASN A 94 -9.96 16.78 16.15
CA ASN A 94 -10.64 17.52 17.21
C ASN A 94 -9.65 18.41 17.94
N GLN A 95 -10.06 19.61 18.36
CA GLN A 95 -9.23 20.51 19.18
C GLN A 95 -8.86 19.83 20.51
N ASN A 96 -7.58 19.89 20.88
CA ASN A 96 -7.16 19.36 22.17
C ASN A 96 -7.56 20.32 23.30
N SER A 97 -7.78 19.80 24.51
CA SER A 97 -8.21 20.60 25.67
C SER A 97 -7.21 21.71 26.06
N SER A 98 -5.94 21.55 25.72
CA SER A 98 -4.87 22.52 25.97
C SER A 98 -4.47 23.35 24.74
N GLU A 99 -5.10 23.11 23.59
CA GLU A 99 -4.78 23.78 22.34
C GLU A 99 -5.63 25.04 22.17
N SER A 100 -5.02 26.16 21.80
CA SER A 100 -5.75 27.38 21.49
C SER A 100 -6.46 27.28 20.14
N ILE A 101 -7.50 28.11 19.95
CA ILE A 101 -8.27 28.14 18.69
C ILE A 101 -7.37 28.45 17.49
N SER A 102 -6.39 29.36 17.66
CA SER A 102 -5.46 29.74 16.60
C SER A 102 -4.54 28.59 16.17
N GLU A 103 -4.04 27.81 17.14
CA GLU A 103 -3.22 26.62 16.88
C GLU A 103 -4.04 25.53 16.18
N PHE A 104 -5.28 25.33 16.62
CA PHE A 104 -6.19 24.39 15.99
C PHE A 104 -6.50 24.79 14.53
N CYS A 105 -6.83 26.06 14.27
CA CYS A 105 -7.06 26.55 12.90
C CYS A 105 -5.82 26.40 12.01
N THR A 106 -4.61 26.61 12.56
CA THR A 106 -3.35 26.42 11.83
C THR A 106 -3.12 24.95 11.51
N ALA A 107 -3.36 24.05 12.46
CA ALA A 107 -3.24 22.61 12.27
C ALA A 107 -4.25 22.07 11.25
N ILE A 108 -5.50 22.55 11.28
CA ILE A 108 -6.55 22.19 10.32
C ILE A 108 -6.17 22.67 8.91
N LYS A 109 -5.66 23.90 8.76
CA LYS A 109 -5.16 24.42 7.48
C LYS A 109 -4.00 23.58 6.92
N LYS A 110 -3.06 23.19 7.77
CA LYS A 110 -1.93 22.34 7.37
C LYS A 110 -2.39 20.96 6.88
N LEU A 111 -3.42 20.39 7.50
CA LEU A 111 -3.99 19.10 7.10
C LEU A 111 -4.80 19.21 5.78
N SER A 112 -5.38 20.37 5.48
CA SER A 112 -6.17 20.56 4.26
C SER A 112 -5.33 20.76 3.00
N GLU A 113 -4.05 21.14 3.12
CA GLU A 113 -3.10 21.33 2.01
C GLU A 113 -2.95 20.10 1.11
N HIS A 114 -3.08 18.90 1.68
CA HIS A 114 -2.95 17.63 0.96
C HIS A 114 -4.30 16.96 0.65
N CYS A 115 -5.42 17.53 1.09
CA CYS A 115 -6.76 16.96 0.91
C CYS A 115 -7.38 17.21 -0.48
N ASN A 116 -6.74 18.03 -1.32
CA ASN A 116 -7.19 18.40 -2.67
C ASN A 116 -8.67 18.81 -2.74
N PHE A 117 -9.13 19.68 -1.82
CA PHE A 117 -10.52 20.14 -1.73
C PHE A 117 -10.98 21.03 -2.91
N GLY A 118 -10.16 21.30 -3.93
CA GLY A 118 -10.52 22.20 -5.04
C GLY A 118 -10.92 23.62 -4.58
N GLU A 119 -11.81 24.30 -5.30
CA GLU A 119 -12.34 25.63 -4.92
C GLU A 119 -13.23 25.64 -3.66
N THR A 120 -13.59 24.47 -3.13
CA THR A 120 -14.53 24.34 -1.99
C THR A 120 -13.93 24.64 -0.61
N LEU A 121 -12.70 25.16 -0.51
CA LEU A 121 -12.12 25.58 0.77
C LEU A 121 -12.90 26.76 1.43
N LYS A 122 -13.64 27.56 0.64
CA LYS A 122 -14.41 28.72 1.14
C LYS A 122 -15.74 28.38 1.82
N MET A 123 -16.21 27.13 1.74
CA MET A 123 -17.52 26.72 2.28
C MET A 123 -17.44 25.91 3.58
N ALA A 124 -16.23 25.58 4.05
CA ALA A 124 -16.02 24.65 5.17
C ALA A 124 -15.22 25.25 6.35
N LEU A 125 -15.00 26.57 6.37
CA LEU A 125 -14.44 27.31 7.52
C LEU A 125 -15.43 28.40 7.94
#